data_AF-A0A4R3AFW3-F1
#
_entry.id   AF-A0A4R3AFW3-F1
#
_cell.length_a   1.000
_cell.length_b   1.000
_cell.length_c   1.000
_cell.angle_alpha   90.00
_cell.angle_beta   90.00
_cell.angle_gamma   90.00
#
_symmetry.space_group_name_H-M   'P 1'
#
loop_
_entity.id
_entity.type
_entity.pdbx_description
1 polymer ?
#
loop_
_entity_poly.entity_id
_entity_poly.type
_entity_poly.pdbx_seq_one_letter_code
_entity_poly.pdbx_strand_id
1 'polypeptide(L)'
;MMISRIKLLIAGIFAVGFLQMNLVNAQYKSTIKNETVLFNNIDAVLPLGKLDKYTITVCTQDSSLFRDFNDQISRYAAVTYAGLGNFDEQVKYSNLVIAAVKAEALTFPFIEQLVQAKMNNKKIILAVFGKGDVLSLLNNVKVPILWNDHFSRETQNNAAMTIFGGLSAFNKLQKTYSSSFMKGMGEATSQTRIQYGVHANDEINIDRLSKKIDEIATEAIAEKATPGAVVMVIKNGQVIFEKGYGYHTYSKKEPTTIHNIFDLASVSKIAGTTPVIMRLTEQGIVDLDKPIGDYLWQAKATNKKDIRLKSVMLHEAGFTPFIPFYRNLKPGDLQSYDSPTHHVKVADSCYLVNNYYRDVMWPEMLHSEVKPVGNYVYSDISMYVMKEVAEHQTAIPMQKYVQDNFYRPLGMKTAGYNPRDRFAKQDIIPTEQDTSFRKVLLEGYVHDQGAAMAGGVAGHAGLFATANDLAIYGQLLLNRGEYGGERYFETKTVDLFTSKQSLTSRRGLGFDRWDPNLKNEYPSKLSNATVYGHTGYTGTCIWIDPANQLVYIFLSNRVHPQVSTKLFNLNIRSRIQDAIYEAIAAGKK
;
A
#
# COMPACT_ATOMS: atom_id res chain seq x y z
N MET A 1 -51.03 -55.18 -14.51
CA MET A 1 -50.93 -55.15 -15.98
C MET A 1 -51.36 -53.76 -16.44
N MET A 2 -50.45 -53.01 -17.06
CA MET A 2 -50.67 -51.80 -17.87
C MET A 2 -51.45 -50.58 -17.31
N ILE A 3 -50.71 -49.47 -17.20
CA ILE A 3 -50.95 -48.13 -17.82
C ILE A 3 -51.87 -47.10 -17.12
N SER A 4 -51.25 -45.92 -16.90
CA SER A 4 -51.80 -44.53 -16.82
C SER A 4 -52.35 -44.06 -15.45
N ARG A 5 -52.15 -42.82 -14.97
CA ARG A 5 -51.46 -41.61 -15.46
C ARG A 5 -51.46 -40.57 -14.31
N ILE A 6 -50.42 -39.73 -14.27
CA ILE A 6 -50.39 -38.32 -13.82
C ILE A 6 -50.36 -38.04 -12.30
N LYS A 7 -49.16 -37.69 -11.80
CA LYS A 7 -48.82 -36.35 -11.27
C LYS A 7 -47.30 -36.22 -11.11
N LEU A 8 -46.66 -35.48 -12.02
CA LEU A 8 -45.25 -35.09 -12.01
C LEU A 8 -45.18 -33.66 -12.53
N LEU A 9 -44.73 -32.72 -11.70
CA LEU A 9 -44.29 -31.33 -11.96
C LEU A 9 -44.18 -30.69 -10.55
N ILE A 10 -43.11 -30.11 -10.01
CA ILE A 10 -41.91 -29.47 -10.54
C ILE A 10 -40.80 -29.66 -9.47
N ALA A 11 -39.68 -30.29 -9.84
CA ALA A 11 -38.42 -30.19 -9.09
C ALA A 11 -37.35 -29.79 -10.12
N GLY A 12 -37.21 -28.48 -10.32
CA GLY A 12 -36.29 -27.88 -11.28
C GLY A 12 -35.13 -27.18 -10.57
N ILE A 13 -34.01 -27.89 -10.44
CA ILE A 13 -32.64 -27.44 -10.71
C ILE A 13 -32.28 -26.03 -10.19
N PHE A 14 -31.62 -25.99 -9.01
CA PHE A 14 -30.61 -24.96 -8.68
C PHE A 14 -29.32 -25.66 -8.26
N ALA A 15 -28.67 -26.33 -9.21
CA ALA A 15 -27.26 -26.70 -9.10
C ALA A 15 -26.44 -25.58 -9.75
N VAL A 16 -26.23 -24.48 -9.00
CA VAL A 16 -25.19 -23.52 -9.37
C VAL A 16 -23.86 -24.17 -9.02
N GLY A 17 -23.13 -24.61 -10.04
CA GLY A 17 -21.80 -25.18 -9.88
C GLY A 17 -20.88 -24.16 -9.22
N PHE A 18 -20.53 -24.41 -7.96
CA PHE A 18 -19.35 -23.84 -7.35
C PHE A 18 -18.13 -24.49 -8.03
N LEU A 19 -17.61 -23.84 -9.07
CA LEU A 19 -16.21 -24.02 -9.43
C LEU A 19 -15.40 -23.50 -8.22
N GLN A 20 -14.95 -24.41 -7.36
CA GLN A 20 -13.85 -24.13 -6.44
C GLN A 20 -12.63 -23.81 -7.29
N MET A 21 -12.44 -22.52 -7.62
CA MET A 21 -11.12 -22.05 -7.99
C MET A 21 -10.25 -22.32 -6.77
N ASN A 22 -9.24 -23.17 -6.93
CA ASN A 22 -8.15 -23.29 -5.96
C ASN A 22 -7.48 -21.92 -5.85
N LEU A 23 -7.95 -21.09 -4.91
CA LEU A 23 -7.39 -19.78 -4.65
C LEU A 23 -6.02 -20.00 -3.98
N VAL A 24 -4.97 -19.79 -4.76
CA VAL A 24 -3.59 -20.04 -4.36
C VAL A 24 -3.15 -18.92 -3.43
N ASN A 25 -2.59 -19.27 -2.27
CA ASN A 25 -1.86 -18.30 -1.44
C ASN A 25 -0.70 -17.71 -2.22
N ALA A 26 -0.31 -16.49 -1.88
CA ALA A 26 0.80 -15.89 -2.59
C ALA A 26 2.07 -16.75 -2.45
N GLN A 27 2.76 -17.00 -3.56
CA GLN A 27 4.00 -17.74 -3.57
C GLN A 27 5.15 -16.77 -3.70
N TYR A 28 5.88 -16.56 -2.60
CA TYR A 28 7.20 -15.98 -2.65
C TYR A 28 8.13 -16.90 -3.43
N LYS A 29 8.67 -16.39 -4.54
CA LYS A 29 9.72 -17.08 -5.31
C LYS A 29 10.87 -16.12 -5.51
N SER A 30 11.84 -16.15 -4.59
CA SER A 30 13.03 -15.32 -4.75
C SER A 30 13.88 -15.83 -5.91
N THR A 31 14.22 -14.92 -6.83
CA THR A 31 15.26 -15.16 -7.85
C THR A 31 16.63 -14.62 -7.44
N ILE A 32 16.73 -13.99 -6.26
CA ILE A 32 17.96 -13.38 -5.78
C ILE A 32 18.74 -14.40 -4.95
N LYS A 33 20.00 -14.63 -5.32
CA LYS A 33 20.93 -15.41 -4.51
C LYS A 33 21.31 -14.61 -3.28
N ASN A 34 20.78 -15.00 -2.13
CA ASN A 34 21.22 -14.46 -0.85
C ASN A 34 22.44 -15.26 -0.38
N GLU A 35 23.57 -14.62 -0.13
CA GLU A 35 24.79 -15.25 0.42
C GLU A 35 24.98 -14.98 1.92
N THR A 36 24.09 -14.20 2.53
CA THR A 36 24.16 -13.88 3.95
C THR A 36 24.05 -15.16 4.81
N VAL A 37 24.96 -15.28 5.77
CA VAL A 37 24.90 -16.29 6.84
C VAL A 37 24.39 -15.62 8.10
N LEU A 38 23.30 -16.14 8.66
CA LEU A 38 22.70 -15.61 9.89
C LEU A 38 23.19 -16.43 11.09
N PHE A 39 23.55 -15.78 12.19
CA PHE A 39 23.86 -16.43 13.46
C PHE A 39 23.08 -15.81 14.61
N ASN A 40 22.96 -16.55 15.71
CA ASN A 40 22.49 -16.09 17.01
C ASN A 40 21.08 -15.45 16.95
N ASN A 41 20.19 -15.96 16.11
CA ASN A 41 18.79 -15.56 16.02
C ASN A 41 17.92 -16.38 17.01
N ILE A 42 18.39 -16.45 18.25
CA ILE A 42 17.93 -17.39 19.31
C ILE A 42 16.43 -17.23 19.64
N ASP A 43 15.86 -16.02 19.48
CA ASP A 43 14.42 -15.75 19.70
C ASP A 43 13.63 -15.59 18.40
N ALA A 44 14.19 -16.00 17.26
CA ALA A 44 13.62 -15.77 15.93
C ALA A 44 13.24 -14.29 15.69
N VAL A 45 14.07 -13.36 16.17
CA VAL A 45 13.86 -11.90 16.01
C VAL A 45 13.82 -11.52 14.54
N LEU A 46 14.64 -12.18 13.72
CA LEU A 46 14.65 -12.01 12.28
C LEU A 46 13.84 -13.11 11.59
N PRO A 47 13.04 -12.75 10.55
CA PRO A 47 12.85 -11.40 10.04
C PRO A 47 11.96 -10.52 10.96
N LEU A 48 12.16 -9.19 10.90
CA LEU A 48 11.38 -8.24 11.70
C LEU A 48 9.90 -8.20 11.28
N GLY A 49 9.02 -8.56 12.22
CA GLY A 49 7.56 -8.47 12.11
C GLY A 49 6.98 -7.07 12.37
N LYS A 50 5.93 -6.95 13.19
CA LYS A 50 5.23 -5.69 13.56
C LYS A 50 6.18 -4.50 13.78
N LEU A 51 6.28 -3.62 12.77
CA LEU A 51 7.32 -2.59 12.73
C LEU A 51 7.03 -1.39 13.64
N ASP A 52 5.76 -1.19 13.98
CA ASP A 52 5.28 -0.19 14.93
C ASP A 52 5.79 -0.40 16.36
N LYS A 53 6.27 -1.61 16.69
CA LYS A 53 6.90 -1.90 17.98
C LYS A 53 8.32 -1.35 18.10
N TYR A 54 8.91 -0.87 17.01
CA TYR A 54 10.31 -0.48 16.96
C TYR A 54 10.49 1.02 16.71
N THR A 55 11.34 1.64 17.53
CA THR A 55 12.03 2.88 17.20
C THR A 55 13.43 2.50 16.73
N ILE A 56 13.67 2.60 15.43
CA ILE A 56 14.85 2.00 14.78
C ILE A 56 15.93 3.07 14.52
N THR A 57 17.12 2.85 15.07
CA THR A 57 18.34 3.58 14.64
C THR A 57 19.22 2.65 13.81
N VAL A 58 19.63 3.12 12.64
CA VAL A 58 20.60 2.43 11.77
C VAL A 58 21.96 3.11 11.92
N CYS A 59 22.91 2.40 12.50
CA CYS A 59 24.27 2.87 12.73
C CYS A 59 25.20 2.28 11.67
N THR A 60 25.77 3.14 10.82
CA THR A 60 26.72 2.72 9.77
C THR A 60 28.07 3.39 9.97
N GLN A 61 29.15 2.69 9.62
CA GLN A 61 30.51 3.25 9.69
C GLN A 61 30.64 4.56 8.91
N ASP A 62 30.12 4.58 7.69
CA ASP A 62 30.11 5.72 6.80
C ASP A 62 28.83 5.66 5.94
N SER A 63 28.03 6.72 5.98
CA SER A 63 26.72 6.73 5.31
C SER A 63 26.81 6.68 3.79
N SER A 64 27.90 7.17 3.20
CA SER A 64 28.13 7.13 1.76
C SER A 64 28.56 5.74 1.30
N LEU A 65 29.41 5.09 2.10
CA LEU A 65 29.86 3.72 1.87
C LEU A 65 28.71 2.72 2.01
N PHE A 66 27.84 2.92 3.00
CA PHE A 66 26.67 2.08 3.28
C PHE A 66 25.37 2.60 2.63
N ARG A 67 25.47 3.39 1.56
CA ARG A 67 24.30 3.97 0.90
C ARG A 67 23.30 2.91 0.45
N ASP A 68 23.75 1.83 -0.20
CA ASP A 68 22.87 0.77 -0.69
C ASP A 68 22.15 0.07 0.48
N PHE A 69 22.87 -0.23 1.58
CA PHE A 69 22.26 -0.78 2.79
C PHE A 69 21.18 0.16 3.36
N ASN A 70 21.51 1.44 3.52
CA ASN A 70 20.59 2.45 4.08
C ASN A 70 19.36 2.67 3.17
N ASP A 71 19.57 2.85 1.87
CA ASP A 71 18.49 3.01 0.89
C ASP A 71 17.56 1.79 0.91
N GLN A 72 18.11 0.57 1.04
CA GLN A 72 17.34 -0.66 1.11
C GLN A 72 16.59 -0.85 2.44
N ILE A 73 17.19 -0.51 3.59
CA ILE A 73 16.49 -0.49 4.89
C ILE A 73 15.30 0.47 4.83
N SER A 74 15.50 1.64 4.21
CA SER A 74 14.46 2.65 4.06
C SER A 74 13.22 2.12 3.31
N ARG A 75 13.34 1.11 2.45
CA ARG A 75 12.17 0.53 1.75
C ARG A 75 11.16 -0.11 2.70
N TYR A 76 11.60 -0.57 3.88
CA TYR A 76 10.78 -1.38 4.80
C TYR A 76 10.26 -0.61 6.01
N ALA A 77 11.06 0.30 6.58
CA ALA A 77 10.73 0.93 7.85
C ALA A 77 11.16 2.40 7.91
N ALA A 78 10.48 3.17 8.76
CA ALA A 78 10.95 4.50 9.16
C ALA A 78 12.10 4.32 10.15
N VAL A 79 13.24 4.96 9.88
CA VAL A 79 14.47 4.80 10.65
C VAL A 79 15.17 6.15 10.84
N THR A 80 15.98 6.24 11.89
CA THR A 80 16.97 7.32 12.05
C THR A 80 18.35 6.80 11.68
N TYR A 81 19.10 7.53 10.88
CA TYR A 81 20.48 7.17 10.54
C TYR A 81 21.48 7.84 11.47
N ALA A 82 22.52 7.09 11.84
CA ALA A 82 23.55 7.55 12.74
C ALA A 82 24.92 6.94 12.36
N GLY A 83 26.00 7.53 12.88
CA GLY A 83 27.34 7.00 12.71
C GLY A 83 27.66 5.94 13.77
N LEU A 84 28.95 5.60 13.89
CA LEU A 84 29.45 4.77 15.00
C LEU A 84 30.08 5.61 16.12
N GLY A 85 30.38 6.89 15.87
CA GLY A 85 30.89 7.80 16.90
C GLY A 85 29.79 8.24 17.87
N ASN A 86 30.10 8.37 19.17
CA ASN A 86 29.13 8.68 20.22
C ASN A 86 27.90 7.76 20.20
N PHE A 87 28.13 6.46 19.93
CA PHE A 87 27.10 5.45 19.71
C PHE A 87 25.99 5.47 20.76
N ASP A 88 26.34 5.48 22.06
CA ASP A 88 25.37 5.45 23.16
C ASP A 88 24.38 6.62 23.13
N GLU A 89 24.86 7.85 22.89
CA GLU A 89 23.99 9.03 22.75
C GLU A 89 23.15 8.97 21.47
N GLN A 90 23.71 8.49 20.35
CA GLN A 90 22.98 8.39 19.09
C GLN A 90 21.84 7.37 19.11
N VAL A 91 21.98 6.29 19.89
CA VAL A 91 20.97 5.23 20.00
C VAL A 91 20.07 5.39 21.23
N LYS A 92 20.23 6.45 22.02
CA LYS A 92 19.57 6.64 23.32
C LYS A 92 18.06 6.40 23.29
N TYR A 93 17.37 6.93 22.28
CA TYR A 93 15.91 6.87 22.15
C TYR A 93 15.38 5.72 21.28
N SER A 94 16.26 4.90 20.69
CA SER A 94 15.83 3.70 19.98
C SER A 94 15.73 2.50 20.90
N ASN A 95 14.74 1.65 20.62
CA ASN A 95 14.63 0.33 21.25
C ASN A 95 15.20 -0.78 20.34
N LEU A 96 15.47 -0.49 19.07
CA LEU A 96 16.14 -1.36 18.12
C LEU A 96 17.28 -0.61 17.42
N VAL A 97 18.48 -1.17 17.48
CA VAL A 97 19.66 -0.69 16.75
C VAL A 97 20.05 -1.71 15.70
N ILE A 98 20.18 -1.25 14.46
CA ILE A 98 20.76 -2.02 13.36
C ILE A 98 22.14 -1.43 13.09
N ALA A 99 23.19 -2.16 13.46
CA ALA A 99 24.57 -1.76 13.21
C ALA A 99 25.08 -2.47 11.94
N ALA A 100 25.64 -1.72 10.99
CA ALA A 100 26.26 -2.26 9.79
C ALA A 100 27.70 -1.77 9.65
N VAL A 101 28.64 -2.71 9.61
CA VAL A 101 30.08 -2.43 9.65
C VAL A 101 30.87 -3.34 8.71
N LYS A 102 31.97 -2.82 8.16
CA LYS A 102 32.97 -3.69 7.55
C LYS A 102 33.75 -4.43 8.63
N ALA A 103 34.31 -5.58 8.28
CA ALA A 103 35.08 -6.42 9.18
C ALA A 103 36.19 -5.64 9.92
N GLU A 104 36.85 -4.70 9.25
CA GLU A 104 37.95 -3.92 9.83
C GLU A 104 37.49 -2.93 10.92
N ALA A 105 36.21 -2.55 10.93
CA ALA A 105 35.64 -1.67 11.95
C ALA A 105 35.17 -2.43 13.20
N LEU A 106 35.21 -3.76 13.18
CA LEU A 106 34.81 -4.61 14.29
C LEU A 106 35.92 -4.69 15.35
N THR A 107 36.03 -3.63 16.14
CA THR A 107 37.03 -3.49 17.21
C THR A 107 36.44 -3.83 18.58
N PHE A 108 37.29 -4.15 19.57
CA PHE A 108 36.84 -4.39 20.95
C PHE A 108 36.00 -3.24 21.52
N PRO A 109 36.40 -1.95 21.40
CA PRO A 109 35.58 -0.84 21.90
C PRO A 109 34.19 -0.78 21.26
N PHE A 110 34.09 -1.06 19.96
CA PHE A 110 32.78 -1.08 19.30
C PHE A 110 31.92 -2.26 19.76
N ILE A 111 32.52 -3.44 19.92
CA ILE A 111 31.83 -4.61 20.47
C ILE A 111 31.32 -4.32 21.89
N GLU A 112 32.12 -3.66 22.74
CA GLU A 112 31.71 -3.25 24.09
C GLU A 112 30.52 -2.29 24.05
N GLN A 113 30.49 -1.34 23.12
CA GLN A 113 29.33 -0.46 22.93
C GLN A 113 28.06 -1.23 22.56
N LEU A 114 28.15 -2.25 21.69
CA LEU A 114 27.01 -3.10 21.35
C LEU A 114 26.53 -3.92 22.57
N VAL A 115 27.46 -4.46 23.35
CA VAL A 115 27.15 -5.21 24.58
C VAL A 115 26.49 -4.30 25.61
N GLN A 116 27.02 -3.09 25.82
CA GLN A 116 26.46 -2.10 26.74
C GLN A 116 25.05 -1.66 26.30
N ALA A 117 24.84 -1.40 25.01
CA ALA A 117 23.53 -1.07 24.47
C ALA A 117 22.52 -2.20 24.69
N LYS A 118 22.94 -3.46 24.53
CA LYS A 118 22.12 -4.62 24.86
C LYS A 118 21.78 -4.67 26.37
N MET A 119 22.75 -4.42 27.24
CA MET A 119 22.52 -4.34 28.69
C MET A 119 21.54 -3.22 29.07
N ASN A 120 21.51 -2.14 28.28
CA ASN A 120 20.54 -1.05 28.37
C ASN A 120 19.18 -1.40 27.73
N ASN A 121 18.83 -2.69 27.64
CA ASN A 121 17.58 -3.23 27.09
C ASN A 121 17.29 -2.89 25.62
N LYS A 122 18.33 -2.55 24.84
CA LYS A 122 18.16 -2.34 23.39
C LYS A 122 18.25 -3.68 22.66
N LYS A 123 17.37 -3.87 21.67
CA LYS A 123 17.55 -4.93 20.68
C LYS A 123 18.65 -4.50 19.71
N ILE A 124 19.58 -5.39 19.42
CA ILE A 124 20.69 -5.13 18.51
C ILE A 124 20.65 -6.15 17.37
N ILE A 125 20.85 -5.68 16.15
CA ILE A 125 21.12 -6.52 14.98
C ILE A 125 22.46 -6.04 14.41
N LEU A 126 23.38 -6.96 14.17
CA LEU A 126 24.71 -6.64 13.63
C LEU A 126 24.86 -7.22 12.22
N ALA A 127 25.10 -6.38 11.22
CA ALA A 127 25.50 -6.76 9.88
C ALA A 127 27.01 -6.53 9.70
N VAL A 128 27.75 -7.60 9.41
CA VAL A 128 29.21 -7.57 9.22
C VAL A 128 29.56 -7.96 7.79
N PHE A 129 30.40 -7.17 7.14
CA PHE A 129 30.82 -7.36 5.76
C PHE A 129 32.34 -7.51 5.63
N GLY A 130 32.80 -8.62 5.06
CA GLY A 130 34.21 -8.89 4.81
C GLY A 130 34.67 -10.24 5.37
N LYS A 131 35.99 -10.46 5.32
CA LYS A 131 36.60 -11.75 5.70
C LYS A 131 36.20 -12.18 7.10
N GLY A 132 35.84 -13.45 7.26
CA GLY A 132 35.27 -13.97 8.51
C GLY A 132 36.27 -14.16 9.66
N ASP A 133 37.55 -13.84 9.49
CA ASP A 133 38.55 -14.02 10.55
C ASP A 133 38.19 -13.19 11.82
N VAL A 134 37.42 -12.11 11.63
CA VAL A 134 36.87 -11.27 12.70
C VAL A 134 35.71 -11.90 13.48
N LEU A 135 35.09 -12.99 12.98
CA LEU A 135 33.98 -13.66 13.67
C LEU A 135 34.38 -14.18 15.05
N SER A 136 35.66 -14.56 15.22
CA SER A 136 36.19 -14.97 16.52
C SER A 136 36.06 -13.90 17.61
N LEU A 137 36.04 -12.61 17.24
CA LEU A 137 35.81 -11.50 18.17
C LEU A 137 34.37 -11.47 18.71
N LEU A 138 33.44 -12.14 18.03
CA LEU A 138 32.00 -12.15 18.36
C LEU A 138 31.56 -13.36 19.19
N ASN A 139 32.48 -14.21 19.67
CA ASN A 139 32.14 -15.44 20.42
C ASN A 139 31.17 -15.20 21.59
N ASN A 140 31.35 -14.07 22.29
CA ASN A 140 30.56 -13.67 23.44
C ASN A 140 29.39 -12.73 23.10
N VAL A 141 29.24 -12.36 21.83
CA VAL A 141 28.18 -11.44 21.38
C VAL A 141 26.92 -12.24 21.04
N LYS A 142 25.92 -12.16 21.91
CA LYS A 142 24.65 -12.90 21.78
C LYS A 142 23.55 -12.04 21.15
N VAL A 143 23.77 -11.55 19.94
CA VAL A 143 22.76 -10.80 19.15
C VAL A 143 22.66 -11.40 17.75
N PRO A 144 21.55 -11.22 17.02
CA PRO A 144 21.48 -11.61 15.62
C PRO A 144 22.62 -10.99 14.80
N ILE A 145 23.41 -11.84 14.14
CA ILE A 145 24.56 -11.44 13.30
C ILE A 145 24.30 -11.88 11.86
N LEU A 146 24.25 -10.94 10.93
CA LEU A 146 24.25 -11.19 9.50
C LEU A 146 25.68 -11.02 9.00
N TRP A 147 26.31 -12.11 8.55
CA TRP A 147 27.66 -12.05 7.99
C TRP A 147 27.63 -12.27 6.48
N ASN A 148 28.38 -11.42 5.78
CA ASN A 148 28.69 -11.54 4.35
C ASN A 148 30.20 -11.52 4.18
N ASP A 149 30.76 -12.41 3.37
CA ASP A 149 32.21 -12.60 3.25
C ASP A 149 32.94 -11.50 2.44
N HIS A 150 32.17 -10.65 1.75
CA HIS A 150 32.65 -9.50 0.99
C HIS A 150 31.73 -8.29 1.16
N PHE A 151 32.22 -7.12 0.70
CA PHE A 151 31.48 -5.86 0.74
C PHE A 151 31.14 -5.42 -0.68
N SER A 152 29.85 -5.42 -1.02
CA SER A 152 29.33 -5.07 -2.34
C SER A 152 27.93 -4.46 -2.20
N ARG A 153 27.44 -3.84 -3.28
CA ARG A 153 26.04 -3.39 -3.37
C ARG A 153 25.06 -4.54 -3.11
N GLU A 154 25.33 -5.71 -3.67
CA GLU A 154 24.49 -6.90 -3.53
C GLU A 154 24.42 -7.40 -2.09
N THR A 155 25.58 -7.59 -1.44
CA THR A 155 25.61 -8.06 -0.04
C THR A 155 24.95 -7.07 0.92
N GLN A 156 25.14 -5.76 0.71
CA GLN A 156 24.44 -4.73 1.46
C GLN A 156 22.92 -4.83 1.32
N ASN A 157 22.41 -4.92 0.09
CA ASN A 157 20.99 -5.08 -0.16
C ASN A 157 20.44 -6.38 0.43
N ASN A 158 21.17 -7.48 0.27
CA ASN A 158 20.78 -8.79 0.77
C ASN A 158 20.66 -8.81 2.30
N ALA A 159 21.64 -8.23 3.01
CA ALA A 159 21.60 -8.11 4.45
C ALA A 159 20.39 -7.26 4.90
N ALA A 160 20.19 -6.08 4.30
CA ALA A 160 19.07 -5.21 4.62
C ALA A 160 17.70 -5.89 4.37
N MET A 161 17.54 -6.58 3.24
CA MET A 161 16.32 -7.34 2.96
C MET A 161 16.14 -8.54 3.89
N THR A 162 17.21 -9.22 4.28
CA THR A 162 17.15 -10.34 5.24
C THR A 162 16.62 -9.90 6.59
N ILE A 163 17.05 -8.72 7.08
CA ILE A 163 16.58 -8.16 8.35
C ILE A 163 15.05 -8.02 8.39
N PHE A 164 14.44 -7.58 7.29
CA PHE A 164 13.00 -7.36 7.21
C PHE A 164 12.22 -8.54 6.60
N GLY A 165 12.89 -9.61 6.18
CA GLY A 165 12.23 -10.77 5.55
C GLY A 165 11.88 -10.57 4.08
N GLY A 166 12.50 -9.61 3.40
CA GLY A 166 12.49 -9.55 1.95
C GLY A 166 13.26 -10.72 1.33
N LEU A 167 14.34 -11.17 1.96
CA LEU A 167 15.06 -12.39 1.56
C LEU A 167 15.16 -13.36 2.73
N SER A 168 15.03 -14.65 2.43
CA SER A 168 15.40 -15.71 3.36
C SER A 168 16.92 -15.84 3.45
N ALA A 169 17.45 -15.97 4.66
CA ALA A 169 18.78 -16.51 4.92
C ALA A 169 18.71 -18.04 5.07
N PHE A 170 19.64 -18.77 4.45
CA PHE A 170 19.75 -20.22 4.58
C PHE A 170 21.20 -20.74 4.45
N ASN A 171 22.16 -19.84 4.18
CA ASN A 171 23.56 -20.24 3.99
C ASN A 171 24.18 -20.71 5.29
N LYS A 172 25.22 -21.53 5.13
CA LYS A 172 26.03 -22.09 6.21
C LYS A 172 27.48 -21.74 5.99
N LEU A 173 28.24 -21.65 7.09
CA LEU A 173 29.68 -21.48 7.07
C LEU A 173 30.38 -22.62 6.34
N GLN A 174 31.32 -22.26 5.47
CA GLN A 174 32.13 -23.23 4.72
C GLN A 174 33.42 -23.64 5.46
N LYS A 175 33.85 -22.84 6.44
CA LYS A 175 35.01 -23.12 7.31
C LYS A 175 34.71 -22.74 8.77
N THR A 176 35.44 -23.34 9.70
CA THR A 176 35.40 -22.99 11.12
C THR A 176 36.29 -21.79 11.39
N TYR A 177 35.77 -20.79 12.11
CA TYR A 177 36.50 -19.59 12.55
C TYR A 177 36.76 -19.57 14.06
N SER A 178 35.86 -20.19 14.84
CA SER A 178 36.02 -20.37 16.29
C SER A 178 35.10 -21.48 16.79
N SER A 179 35.15 -21.80 18.09
CA SER A 179 34.20 -22.72 18.73
C SER A 179 32.74 -22.22 18.67
N SER A 180 32.52 -20.91 18.51
CA SER A 180 31.19 -20.32 18.36
C SER A 180 30.74 -20.16 16.90
N PHE A 181 31.67 -20.27 15.95
CA PHE A 181 31.42 -20.11 14.51
C PHE A 181 32.07 -21.25 13.74
N MET A 182 31.44 -22.42 13.80
CA MET A 182 31.92 -23.66 13.18
C MET A 182 31.39 -23.86 11.76
N LYS A 183 32.13 -24.59 10.94
CA LYS A 183 31.67 -25.05 9.62
C LYS A 183 30.29 -25.71 9.74
N GLY A 184 29.39 -25.38 8.82
CA GLY A 184 28.01 -25.89 8.80
C GLY A 184 27.02 -25.08 9.66
N MET A 185 27.48 -24.10 10.46
CA MET A 185 26.59 -23.20 11.21
C MET A 185 25.98 -22.13 10.31
N GLY A 186 24.77 -21.70 10.65
CA GLY A 186 23.99 -20.67 9.98
C GLY A 186 22.50 -20.93 10.22
N GLU A 187 21.71 -19.92 10.52
CA GLU A 187 20.28 -20.07 10.78
C GLU A 187 19.46 -19.83 9.52
N ALA A 188 18.30 -20.49 9.45
CA ALA A 188 17.38 -20.37 8.35
C ALA A 188 16.23 -19.43 8.71
N THR A 189 15.80 -18.62 7.75
CA THR A 189 14.59 -17.78 7.83
C THR A 189 13.75 -17.99 6.58
N SER A 190 12.54 -17.44 6.58
CA SER A 190 11.66 -17.44 5.42
C SER A 190 11.44 -16.02 4.91
N GLN A 191 11.17 -15.89 3.61
CA GLN A 191 10.69 -14.64 3.05
C GLN A 191 9.27 -14.37 3.55
N THR A 192 9.07 -13.19 4.12
CA THR A 192 7.80 -12.75 4.69
C THR A 192 7.35 -11.39 4.14
N ARG A 193 8.21 -10.68 3.40
CA ARG A 193 7.93 -9.39 2.78
C ARG A 193 8.35 -9.39 1.30
N ILE A 194 7.92 -8.36 0.58
CA ILE A 194 8.40 -8.17 -0.80
C ILE A 194 9.92 -8.00 -0.83
N GLN A 195 10.57 -8.60 -1.82
CA GLN A 195 11.98 -8.34 -2.12
C GLN A 195 12.13 -7.29 -3.20
N TYR A 196 13.24 -6.57 -3.16
CA TYR A 196 13.57 -5.53 -4.12
C TYR A 196 14.79 -5.97 -4.92
N GLY A 197 14.64 -6.08 -6.24
CA GLY A 197 15.75 -6.40 -7.11
C GLY A 197 15.28 -6.74 -8.51
N VAL A 198 15.85 -6.04 -9.49
CA VAL A 198 15.61 -6.24 -10.91
C VAL A 198 16.67 -7.23 -11.42
N HIS A 199 16.59 -8.47 -10.97
CA HIS A 199 17.42 -9.54 -11.52
C HIS A 199 16.65 -10.28 -12.60
N ALA A 200 17.38 -10.86 -13.56
CA ALA A 200 16.81 -11.77 -14.54
C ALA A 200 16.03 -12.85 -13.78
N ASN A 201 14.71 -12.78 -13.87
CA ASN A 201 13.88 -13.91 -13.55
C ASN A 201 13.87 -14.75 -14.83
N ASP A 202 14.29 -16.00 -14.77
CA ASP A 202 14.25 -16.91 -15.92
C ASP A 202 12.83 -17.00 -16.52
N GLU A 203 11.79 -16.67 -15.72
CA GLU A 203 10.38 -16.63 -16.15
C GLU A 203 9.96 -15.34 -16.89
N ILE A 204 10.71 -14.22 -16.84
CA ILE A 204 10.30 -12.95 -17.46
C ILE A 204 11.51 -12.20 -18.02
N ASN A 205 11.49 -11.90 -19.33
CA ASN A 205 12.46 -11.00 -19.95
C ASN A 205 12.21 -9.55 -19.49
N ILE A 206 12.94 -9.15 -18.44
CA ILE A 206 12.79 -7.84 -17.79
C ILE A 206 13.18 -6.68 -18.71
N ASP A 207 14.19 -6.83 -19.56
CA ASP A 207 14.61 -5.78 -20.48
C ASP A 207 13.51 -5.46 -21.50
N ARG A 208 12.89 -6.50 -22.06
CA ARG A 208 11.76 -6.35 -22.99
C ARG A 208 10.54 -5.72 -22.31
N LEU A 209 10.22 -6.16 -21.09
CA LEU A 209 9.14 -5.57 -20.30
C LEU A 209 9.42 -4.08 -20.03
N SER A 210 10.62 -3.77 -19.53
CA SER A 210 11.05 -2.41 -19.20
C SER A 210 10.97 -1.49 -20.40
N LYS A 211 11.45 -1.94 -21.57
CA LYS A 211 11.39 -1.18 -22.82
C LYS A 211 9.94 -0.85 -23.22
N LYS A 212 9.03 -1.83 -23.16
CA LYS A 212 7.61 -1.60 -23.47
C LYS A 212 6.95 -0.61 -22.51
N ILE A 213 7.20 -0.74 -21.21
CA ILE A 213 6.67 0.19 -20.22
C ILE A 213 7.25 1.59 -20.46
N ASP A 214 8.54 1.70 -20.72
CA ASP A 214 9.23 2.95 -21.04
C ASP A 214 8.61 3.66 -22.25
N GLU A 215 8.34 2.92 -23.33
CA GLU A 215 7.70 3.46 -24.53
C GLU A 215 6.30 4.04 -24.22
N ILE A 216 5.45 3.28 -23.52
CA ILE A 216 4.08 3.70 -23.18
C ILE A 216 4.07 4.87 -22.18
N ALA A 217 4.94 4.83 -21.18
CA ALA A 217 5.05 5.91 -20.20
C ALA A 217 5.58 7.19 -20.84
N THR A 218 6.58 7.09 -21.72
CA THR A 218 7.13 8.23 -22.46
C THR A 218 6.09 8.86 -23.39
N GLU A 219 5.28 8.04 -24.08
CA GLU A 219 4.13 8.49 -24.86
C GLU A 219 3.15 9.30 -23.99
N ALA A 220 2.82 8.81 -22.79
CA ALA A 220 1.92 9.52 -21.88
C ALA A 220 2.45 10.93 -21.50
N ILE A 221 3.76 11.07 -21.29
CA ILE A 221 4.39 12.37 -21.00
C ILE A 221 4.40 13.26 -22.25
N ALA A 222 4.80 12.72 -23.41
CA ALA A 222 4.89 13.44 -24.67
C ALA A 222 3.53 13.99 -25.12
N GLU A 223 2.49 13.18 -25.01
CA GLU A 223 1.11 13.55 -25.34
C GLU A 223 0.45 14.46 -24.31
N LYS A 224 1.16 14.82 -23.23
CA LYS A 224 0.62 15.58 -22.09
C LYS A 224 -0.62 14.91 -21.50
N ALA A 225 -0.59 13.59 -21.36
CA ALA A 225 -1.59 12.84 -20.60
C ALA A 225 -1.35 12.93 -19.09
N THR A 226 -0.10 13.12 -18.68
CA THR A 226 0.32 13.44 -17.31
C THR A 226 1.72 14.11 -17.37
N PRO A 227 2.08 15.02 -16.45
CA PRO A 227 3.43 15.58 -16.43
C PRO A 227 4.45 14.60 -15.82
N GLY A 228 4.01 13.79 -14.86
CA GLY A 228 4.82 12.78 -14.18
C GLY A 228 4.06 11.49 -13.91
N ALA A 229 4.79 10.39 -13.76
CA ALA A 229 4.22 9.10 -13.37
C ALA A 229 5.24 8.21 -12.64
N VAL A 230 4.75 7.26 -11.87
CA VAL A 230 5.53 6.14 -11.31
C VAL A 230 4.84 4.83 -11.69
N VAL A 231 5.60 3.87 -12.19
CA VAL A 231 5.11 2.52 -12.51
C VAL A 231 5.86 1.53 -11.65
N MET A 232 5.14 0.59 -11.04
CA MET A 232 5.73 -0.49 -10.24
C MET A 232 5.01 -1.81 -10.50
N VAL A 233 5.79 -2.88 -10.64
CA VAL A 233 5.31 -4.24 -10.93
C VAL A 233 5.96 -5.22 -9.97
N ILE A 234 5.11 -5.98 -9.27
CA ILE A 234 5.53 -7.01 -8.33
C ILE A 234 5.04 -8.36 -8.85
N LYS A 235 5.94 -9.34 -8.96
CA LYS A 235 5.63 -10.71 -9.38
C LYS A 235 6.20 -11.69 -8.37
N ASN A 236 5.40 -12.64 -7.89
CA ASN A 236 5.82 -13.67 -6.92
C ASN A 236 6.50 -13.07 -5.66
N GLY A 237 6.02 -11.92 -5.18
CA GLY A 237 6.62 -11.22 -4.04
C GLY A 237 7.92 -10.47 -4.33
N GLN A 238 8.30 -10.29 -5.60
CA GLN A 238 9.48 -9.54 -6.01
C GLN A 238 9.12 -8.32 -6.85
N VAL A 239 9.69 -7.17 -6.52
CA VAL A 239 9.64 -5.97 -7.38
C VAL A 239 10.53 -6.22 -8.60
N ILE A 240 9.88 -6.49 -9.75
CA ILE A 240 10.56 -6.78 -11.03
C ILE A 240 10.69 -5.55 -11.91
N PHE A 241 9.92 -4.49 -11.62
CA PHE A 241 10.00 -3.22 -12.33
C PHE A 241 9.57 -2.10 -11.39
N GLU A 242 10.34 -1.01 -11.35
CA GLU A 242 9.93 0.25 -10.73
C GLU A 242 10.65 1.43 -11.39
N LYS A 243 9.92 2.47 -11.77
CA LYS A 243 10.51 3.66 -12.41
C LYS A 243 9.63 4.89 -12.30
N GLY A 244 10.27 6.04 -12.10
CA GLY A 244 9.66 7.37 -12.23
C GLY A 244 9.88 7.94 -13.62
N TYR A 245 8.88 8.67 -14.12
CA TYR A 245 8.85 9.27 -15.45
C TYR A 245 8.42 10.73 -15.39
N GLY A 246 8.98 11.54 -16.29
CA GLY A 246 8.62 12.94 -16.43
C GLY A 246 8.99 13.76 -15.19
N TYR A 247 8.14 14.73 -14.88
CA TYR A 247 8.40 15.77 -13.88
C TYR A 247 7.14 16.05 -13.07
N HIS A 248 7.30 16.71 -11.93
CA HIS A 248 6.18 17.11 -11.08
C HIS A 248 5.15 17.96 -11.84
N THR A 249 5.64 18.83 -12.73
CA THR A 249 4.82 19.71 -13.58
C THR A 249 5.37 19.78 -15.00
N TYR A 250 4.60 20.32 -15.94
CA TYR A 250 5.06 20.52 -17.32
C TYR A 250 6.20 21.55 -17.47
N SER A 251 6.52 22.32 -16.42
CA SER A 251 7.69 23.22 -16.46
C SER A 251 9.02 22.49 -16.27
N LYS A 252 8.99 21.18 -15.99
CA LYS A 252 10.18 20.30 -15.93
C LYS A 252 11.26 20.74 -14.95
N LYS A 253 10.85 21.29 -13.79
CA LYS A 253 11.79 21.75 -12.75
C LYS A 253 12.28 20.62 -11.85
N GLU A 254 11.36 19.75 -11.43
CA GLU A 254 11.64 18.68 -10.48
C GLU A 254 11.27 17.33 -11.12
N PRO A 255 12.23 16.40 -11.27
CA PRO A 255 11.96 15.10 -11.86
C PRO A 255 11.09 14.25 -10.93
N THR A 256 10.19 13.47 -11.50
CA THR A 256 9.39 12.51 -10.74
C THR A 256 10.25 11.30 -10.39
N THR A 257 10.25 10.92 -9.12
CA THR A 257 11.01 9.79 -8.58
C THR A 257 10.06 8.77 -7.94
N ILE A 258 10.56 7.56 -7.70
CA ILE A 258 9.83 6.49 -7.01
C ILE A 258 9.48 6.81 -5.54
N HIS A 259 10.10 7.85 -4.97
CA HIS A 259 9.89 8.29 -3.59
C HIS A 259 8.83 9.39 -3.46
N ASN A 260 8.36 9.96 -4.57
CA ASN A 260 7.37 11.02 -4.50
C ASN A 260 5.99 10.50 -4.10
N ILE A 261 5.29 11.32 -3.31
CA ILE A 261 3.99 11.02 -2.72
C ILE A 261 2.89 11.57 -3.65
N PHE A 262 1.91 10.74 -3.99
CA PHE A 262 0.81 11.10 -4.90
C PHE A 262 -0.53 11.14 -4.17
N ASP A 263 -1.43 12.03 -4.61
CA ASP A 263 -2.86 11.95 -4.28
C ASP A 263 -3.45 10.71 -4.96
N LEU A 264 -3.95 9.77 -4.15
CA LEU A 264 -4.46 8.50 -4.64
C LEU A 264 -5.90 8.57 -5.16
N ALA A 265 -6.60 9.69 -4.95
CA ALA A 265 -8.02 9.83 -5.27
C ALA A 265 -8.82 8.59 -4.81
N SER A 266 -9.60 7.98 -5.71
CA SER A 266 -10.48 6.85 -5.36
C SER A 266 -9.76 5.54 -4.98
N VAL A 267 -8.44 5.41 -5.16
CA VAL A 267 -7.71 4.29 -4.53
C VAL A 267 -7.78 4.37 -3.01
N SER A 268 -8.05 5.55 -2.43
CA SER A 268 -8.36 5.73 -1.00
C SER A 268 -9.50 4.84 -0.51
N LYS A 269 -10.47 4.51 -1.37
CA LYS A 269 -11.59 3.62 -1.00
C LYS A 269 -11.08 2.25 -0.54
N ILE A 270 -10.18 1.67 -1.33
CA ILE A 270 -9.67 0.32 -1.10
C ILE A 270 -8.47 0.30 -0.18
N ALA A 271 -7.71 1.38 -0.05
CA ALA A 271 -6.50 1.45 0.79
C ALA A 271 -6.72 2.14 2.14
N GLY A 272 -7.83 2.88 2.31
CA GLY A 272 -8.20 3.59 3.54
C GLY A 272 -9.44 2.98 4.19
N THR A 273 -10.61 3.16 3.59
CA THR A 273 -11.90 2.79 4.23
C THR A 273 -12.15 1.29 4.27
N THR A 274 -11.95 0.61 3.14
CA THR A 274 -12.23 -0.83 3.01
C THR A 274 -11.47 -1.70 4.03
N PRO A 275 -10.16 -1.53 4.31
CA PRO A 275 -9.48 -2.35 5.32
C PRO A 275 -10.03 -2.14 6.74
N VAL A 276 -10.55 -0.95 7.07
CA VAL A 276 -11.25 -0.73 8.34
C VAL A 276 -12.53 -1.55 8.39
N ILE A 277 -13.36 -1.48 7.35
CA ILE A 277 -14.60 -2.27 7.28
C ILE A 277 -14.33 -3.77 7.30
N MET A 278 -13.29 -4.25 6.58
CA MET A 278 -12.85 -5.65 6.65
C MET A 278 -12.58 -6.08 8.08
N ARG A 279 -11.78 -5.29 8.83
CA ARG A 279 -11.46 -5.60 10.23
C ARG A 279 -12.69 -5.58 11.12
N LEU A 280 -13.56 -4.59 10.97
CA LEU A 280 -14.77 -4.48 11.80
C LEU A 280 -15.78 -5.60 11.50
N THR A 281 -15.87 -6.05 10.25
CA THR A 281 -16.70 -7.22 9.88
C THR A 281 -16.14 -8.51 10.43
N GLU A 282 -14.83 -8.73 10.33
CA GLU A 282 -14.18 -9.90 10.93
C GLU A 282 -14.36 -9.97 12.45
N GLN A 283 -14.33 -8.81 13.13
CA GLN A 283 -14.57 -8.69 14.57
C GLN A 283 -16.05 -8.80 14.97
N GLY A 284 -16.97 -8.91 14.02
CA GLY A 284 -18.42 -8.93 14.28
C GLY A 284 -19.00 -7.59 14.75
N ILE A 285 -18.23 -6.49 14.64
CA ILE A 285 -18.68 -5.13 15.00
C ILE A 285 -19.58 -4.56 13.89
N VAL A 286 -19.24 -4.82 12.62
CA VAL A 286 -20.03 -4.40 11.45
C VAL A 286 -20.56 -5.62 10.70
N ASP A 287 -21.88 -5.78 10.69
CA ASP A 287 -22.60 -6.74 9.87
C ASP A 287 -23.07 -6.06 8.59
N LEU A 288 -22.59 -6.56 7.44
CA LEU A 288 -22.89 -5.96 6.14
C LEU A 288 -24.35 -6.13 5.73
N ASP A 289 -25.08 -7.10 6.27
CA ASP A 289 -26.49 -7.32 5.96
C ASP A 289 -27.43 -6.43 6.79
N LYS A 290 -26.89 -5.69 7.76
CA LYS A 290 -27.64 -4.72 8.57
C LYS A 290 -27.82 -3.39 7.84
N PRO A 291 -28.92 -2.68 8.12
CA PRO A 291 -29.22 -1.38 7.53
C PRO A 291 -28.37 -0.25 8.14
N ILE A 292 -28.16 0.84 7.39
CA ILE A 292 -27.41 2.02 7.85
C ILE A 292 -27.99 2.57 9.16
N GLY A 293 -29.32 2.57 9.31
CA GLY A 293 -30.00 3.08 10.49
C GLY A 293 -29.63 2.37 11.79
N ASP A 294 -29.12 1.14 11.74
CA ASP A 294 -28.64 0.42 12.92
C ASP A 294 -27.32 0.99 13.45
N TYR A 295 -26.52 1.61 12.58
CA TYR A 295 -25.20 2.16 12.91
C TYR A 295 -25.23 3.68 13.08
N LEU A 296 -26.04 4.39 12.30
CA LEU A 296 -26.08 5.84 12.23
C LEU A 296 -27.48 6.34 12.57
N TRP A 297 -27.66 6.84 13.80
CA TRP A 297 -28.98 7.26 14.29
C TRP A 297 -29.61 8.37 13.43
N GLN A 298 -28.81 9.29 12.87
CA GLN A 298 -29.28 10.36 12.00
C GLN A 298 -29.93 9.84 10.72
N ALA A 299 -29.51 8.65 10.24
CA ALA A 299 -30.10 8.02 9.06
C ALA A 299 -31.49 7.45 9.33
N LYS A 300 -31.87 7.17 10.61
CA LYS A 300 -33.18 6.58 10.96
C LYS A 300 -34.36 7.44 10.53
N ALA A 301 -34.16 8.76 10.45
CA ALA A 301 -35.18 9.72 10.04
C ALA A 301 -35.17 10.04 8.54
N THR A 302 -34.35 9.35 7.73
CA THR A 302 -34.20 9.66 6.30
C THR A 302 -34.56 8.49 5.39
N ASN A 303 -34.55 8.74 4.08
CA ASN A 303 -34.76 7.72 3.04
C ASN A 303 -33.63 6.67 2.95
N LYS A 304 -32.60 6.75 3.81
CA LYS A 304 -31.46 5.81 3.84
C LYS A 304 -31.53 4.80 4.97
N LYS A 305 -32.50 4.92 5.88
CA LYS A 305 -32.57 4.14 7.12
C LYS A 305 -32.46 2.63 6.90
N ASP A 306 -33.13 2.09 5.87
CA ASP A 306 -33.29 0.64 5.63
C ASP A 306 -32.28 0.08 4.60
N ILE A 307 -31.38 0.91 4.07
CA ILE A 307 -30.40 0.48 3.07
C ILE A 307 -29.32 -0.33 3.76
N ARG A 308 -29.05 -1.55 3.26
CA ARG A 308 -28.01 -2.44 3.81
C ARG A 308 -26.61 -1.94 3.49
N LEU A 309 -25.69 -2.07 4.45
CA LEU A 309 -24.28 -1.71 4.26
C LEU A 309 -23.62 -2.48 3.10
N LYS A 310 -24.04 -3.71 2.83
CA LYS A 310 -23.59 -4.50 1.67
C LYS A 310 -23.86 -3.76 0.36
N SER A 311 -25.08 -3.23 0.18
CA SER A 311 -25.43 -2.43 -1.00
C SER A 311 -24.64 -1.13 -1.06
N VAL A 312 -24.30 -0.53 0.08
CA VAL A 312 -23.42 0.65 0.15
C VAL A 312 -22.02 0.31 -0.37
N MET A 313 -21.40 -0.75 0.14
CA MET A 313 -20.06 -1.20 -0.27
C MET A 313 -19.97 -1.64 -1.74
N LEU A 314 -21.09 -2.04 -2.35
CA LEU A 314 -21.19 -2.40 -3.77
C LEU A 314 -21.53 -1.24 -4.70
N HIS A 315 -21.76 -0.04 -4.16
CA HIS A 315 -22.33 1.09 -4.91
C HIS A 315 -23.68 0.74 -5.56
N GLU A 316 -24.52 -0.01 -4.85
CA GLU A 316 -25.87 -0.43 -5.26
C GLU A 316 -26.96 0.17 -4.37
N ALA A 317 -26.58 1.05 -3.45
CA ALA A 317 -27.48 1.74 -2.53
C ALA A 317 -28.39 2.78 -3.23
N GLY A 318 -28.23 3.03 -4.53
CA GLY A 318 -29.00 4.03 -5.26
C GLY A 318 -28.66 5.48 -4.91
N PHE A 319 -27.55 5.71 -4.19
CA PHE A 319 -27.15 7.05 -3.77
C PHE A 319 -26.84 7.99 -4.93
N THR A 320 -27.10 9.28 -4.69
CA THR A 320 -26.64 10.36 -5.57
C THR A 320 -25.12 10.21 -5.82
N PRO A 321 -24.65 10.17 -7.07
CA PRO A 321 -23.24 9.89 -7.38
C PRO A 321 -22.26 10.87 -6.74
N PHE A 322 -22.53 12.16 -6.89
CA PHE A 322 -21.67 13.25 -6.48
C PHE A 322 -22.52 14.48 -6.13
N ILE A 323 -22.18 15.16 -5.04
CA ILE A 323 -22.80 16.41 -4.61
C ILE A 323 -21.71 17.49 -4.61
N PRO A 324 -21.85 18.56 -5.42
CA PRO A 324 -20.86 19.63 -5.50
C PRO A 324 -21.00 20.61 -4.34
N PHE A 325 -20.71 20.19 -3.10
CA PHE A 325 -20.92 20.97 -1.87
C PHE A 325 -20.33 22.38 -1.93
N TYR A 326 -19.20 22.55 -2.60
CA TYR A 326 -18.55 23.86 -2.78
C TYR A 326 -19.44 24.91 -3.47
N ARG A 327 -20.50 24.50 -4.18
CA ARG A 327 -21.48 25.42 -4.78
C ARG A 327 -22.45 26.02 -3.75
N ASN A 328 -22.54 25.43 -2.56
CA ASN A 328 -23.37 25.90 -1.46
C ASN A 328 -22.60 26.85 -0.52
N LEU A 329 -21.34 27.18 -0.83
CA LEU A 329 -20.55 28.13 -0.05
C LEU A 329 -21.16 29.53 -0.10
N LYS A 330 -21.27 30.15 1.08
CA LYS A 330 -21.77 31.51 1.28
C LYS A 330 -20.60 32.49 1.44
N PRO A 331 -20.83 33.80 1.21
CA PRO A 331 -19.86 34.82 1.59
C PRO A 331 -19.47 34.67 3.07
N GLY A 332 -18.17 34.54 3.33
CA GLY A 332 -17.64 34.34 4.68
C GLY A 332 -17.40 32.88 5.09
N ASP A 333 -17.81 31.88 4.30
CA ASP A 333 -17.50 30.46 4.60
C ASP A 333 -16.02 30.12 4.34
N LEU A 334 -15.32 30.92 3.54
CA LEU A 334 -13.91 30.79 3.23
C LEU A 334 -13.14 32.05 3.65
N GLN A 335 -11.94 31.85 4.17
CA GLN A 335 -10.99 32.93 4.43
C GLN A 335 -9.54 32.49 4.18
N SER A 336 -8.62 33.46 4.16
CA SER A 336 -7.22 33.23 3.80
C SER A 336 -6.28 32.91 4.96
N TYR A 337 -6.78 32.99 6.19
CA TYR A 337 -6.01 32.80 7.42
C TYR A 337 -6.73 31.87 8.39
N ASP A 338 -5.99 31.27 9.30
CA ASP A 338 -6.54 30.42 10.35
C ASP A 338 -7.25 31.25 11.43
N SER A 339 -8.38 30.80 11.96
CA SER A 339 -9.09 31.49 13.06
C SER A 339 -10.01 30.56 13.86
N PRO A 340 -10.47 30.95 15.06
CA PRO A 340 -11.41 30.17 15.89
C PRO A 340 -12.68 29.68 15.17
N THR A 341 -13.07 30.30 14.06
CA THR A 341 -14.23 29.93 13.26
C THR A 341 -13.87 29.21 11.95
N HIS A 342 -12.58 29.17 11.56
CA HIS A 342 -12.08 28.63 10.30
C HIS A 342 -10.73 27.93 10.48
N HIS A 343 -10.77 26.70 10.99
CA HIS A 343 -9.59 25.86 11.19
C HIS A 343 -9.44 24.75 10.13
N VAL A 344 -10.46 24.55 9.29
CA VAL A 344 -10.44 23.49 8.27
C VAL A 344 -9.63 23.95 7.06
N LYS A 345 -8.34 23.65 7.04
CA LYS A 345 -7.44 24.03 5.94
C LYS A 345 -7.69 23.16 4.71
N VAL A 346 -8.17 23.76 3.63
CA VAL A 346 -8.52 23.07 2.37
C VAL A 346 -7.49 23.27 1.26
N ALA A 347 -6.65 24.29 1.38
CA ALA A 347 -5.46 24.54 0.56
C ALA A 347 -4.52 25.54 1.27
N ASP A 348 -3.37 25.85 0.65
CA ASP A 348 -2.53 26.96 1.11
C ASP A 348 -3.33 28.27 1.06
N SER A 349 -3.36 29.00 2.18
CA SER A 349 -4.14 30.24 2.37
C SER A 349 -5.63 30.12 2.04
N CYS A 350 -6.24 28.96 2.33
CA CYS A 350 -7.68 28.75 2.17
C CYS A 350 -8.21 27.88 3.33
N TYR A 351 -9.05 28.47 4.17
CA TYR A 351 -9.64 27.87 5.36
C TYR A 351 -11.15 27.94 5.27
N LEU A 352 -11.81 26.80 5.48
CA LEU A 352 -13.25 26.62 5.50
C LEU A 352 -13.80 26.80 6.91
N VAL A 353 -15.01 27.35 7.00
CA VAL A 353 -15.74 27.49 8.26
C VAL A 353 -15.84 26.15 8.99
N ASN A 354 -15.67 26.20 10.30
CA ASN A 354 -15.72 25.02 11.15
C ASN A 354 -17.07 24.32 11.01
N ASN A 355 -17.04 23.00 11.15
CA ASN A 355 -18.22 22.14 11.13
C ASN A 355 -19.02 22.10 9.82
N TYR A 356 -18.52 22.66 8.71
CA TYR A 356 -19.22 22.62 7.42
C TYR A 356 -19.65 21.20 7.01
N TYR A 357 -18.80 20.19 7.26
CA TYR A 357 -19.16 18.79 7.03
C TYR A 357 -20.40 18.37 7.84
N ARG A 358 -20.42 18.67 9.14
CA ARG A 358 -21.51 18.28 10.05
C ARG A 358 -22.80 19.05 9.77
N ASP A 359 -22.68 20.35 9.49
CA ASP A 359 -23.82 21.26 9.46
C ASP A 359 -24.42 21.40 8.05
N VAL A 360 -23.66 21.09 6.99
CA VAL A 360 -24.10 21.18 5.60
C VAL A 360 -23.99 19.84 4.88
N MET A 361 -22.77 19.30 4.75
CA MET A 361 -22.52 18.17 3.85
C MET A 361 -23.24 16.89 4.28
N TRP A 362 -23.13 16.52 5.55
CA TRP A 362 -23.69 15.29 6.09
C TRP A 362 -25.24 15.29 6.08
N PRO A 363 -25.93 16.36 6.51
CA PRO A 363 -27.37 16.50 6.33
C PRO A 363 -27.80 16.40 4.86
N GLU A 364 -27.11 17.08 3.94
CA GLU A 364 -27.41 17.05 2.52
C GLU A 364 -27.24 15.63 1.93
N MET A 365 -26.16 14.92 2.30
CA MET A 365 -25.97 13.52 1.93
C MET A 365 -27.10 12.63 2.45
N LEU A 366 -27.48 12.77 3.72
CA LEU A 366 -28.51 11.94 4.35
C LEU A 366 -29.89 12.14 3.73
N HIS A 367 -30.23 13.34 3.28
CA HIS A 367 -31.53 13.67 2.66
C HIS A 367 -31.55 13.59 1.13
N SER A 368 -30.38 13.42 0.49
CA SER A 368 -30.29 13.29 -0.97
C SER A 368 -31.16 12.14 -1.52
N GLU A 369 -31.56 12.24 -2.79
CA GLU A 369 -32.39 11.23 -3.45
C GLU A 369 -31.70 9.85 -3.45
N VAL A 370 -32.53 8.81 -3.30
CA VAL A 370 -32.15 7.40 -3.40
C VAL A 370 -32.91 6.80 -4.58
N LYS A 371 -32.18 6.42 -5.63
CA LYS A 371 -32.68 5.63 -6.75
C LYS A 371 -32.95 4.18 -6.33
N PRO A 372 -33.66 3.38 -7.15
CA PRO A 372 -33.91 1.97 -6.83
C PRO A 372 -32.61 1.20 -6.50
N VAL A 373 -32.59 0.61 -5.30
CA VAL A 373 -31.48 -0.19 -4.77
C VAL A 373 -31.27 -1.45 -5.62
N GLY A 374 -30.02 -1.88 -5.77
CA GLY A 374 -29.62 -3.07 -6.53
C GLY A 374 -29.02 -2.76 -7.91
N ASN A 375 -29.19 -1.53 -8.41
CA ASN A 375 -28.52 -1.07 -9.61
C ASN A 375 -27.20 -0.39 -9.27
N TYR A 376 -26.14 -0.74 -10.00
CA TYR A 376 -24.83 -0.14 -9.82
C TYR A 376 -24.82 1.34 -10.22
N VAL A 377 -24.49 2.19 -9.24
CA VAL A 377 -24.29 3.64 -9.40
C VAL A 377 -23.11 4.05 -8.53
N TYR A 378 -21.97 4.30 -9.17
CA TYR A 378 -20.77 4.77 -8.46
C TYR A 378 -21.05 6.08 -7.72
N SER A 379 -20.94 6.05 -6.39
CA SER A 379 -21.31 7.18 -5.52
C SER A 379 -20.34 7.39 -4.38
N ASP A 380 -19.85 8.62 -4.24
CA ASP A 380 -18.94 9.01 -3.17
C ASP A 380 -19.61 8.94 -1.79
N ILE A 381 -20.92 9.23 -1.72
CA ILE A 381 -21.73 9.14 -0.50
C ILE A 381 -21.61 7.76 0.13
N SER A 382 -21.48 6.72 -0.70
CA SER A 382 -21.36 5.35 -0.20
C SER A 382 -20.19 5.22 0.77
N MET A 383 -19.05 5.83 0.44
CA MET A 383 -17.85 5.70 1.26
C MET A 383 -17.81 6.72 2.39
N TYR A 384 -18.47 7.87 2.28
CA TYR A 384 -18.74 8.73 3.44
C TYR A 384 -19.53 7.97 4.51
N VAL A 385 -20.60 7.27 4.12
CA VAL A 385 -21.39 6.45 5.05
C VAL A 385 -20.51 5.40 5.72
N MET A 386 -19.67 4.68 4.96
CA MET A 386 -18.80 3.66 5.56
C MET A 386 -17.74 4.24 6.50
N LYS A 387 -17.21 5.44 6.21
CA LYS A 387 -16.35 6.18 7.14
C LYS A 387 -17.11 6.52 8.44
N GLU A 388 -18.30 7.09 8.34
CA GLU A 388 -19.11 7.44 9.52
C GLU A 388 -19.45 6.19 10.35
N VAL A 389 -19.84 5.09 9.72
CA VAL A 389 -20.05 3.80 10.42
C VAL A 389 -18.77 3.40 11.16
N ALA A 390 -17.62 3.41 10.49
CA ALA A 390 -16.36 3.01 11.11
C ALA A 390 -15.98 3.91 12.31
N GLU A 391 -16.06 5.23 12.16
CA GLU A 391 -15.70 6.17 13.23
C GLU A 391 -16.66 6.09 14.41
N HIS A 392 -17.96 5.93 14.17
CA HIS A 392 -18.95 5.75 15.24
C HIS A 392 -18.80 4.43 15.99
N GLN A 393 -18.42 3.34 15.30
CA GLN A 393 -18.24 2.04 15.94
C GLN A 393 -16.90 1.92 16.68
N THR A 394 -15.88 2.65 16.25
CA THR A 394 -14.54 2.59 16.86
C THR A 394 -14.26 3.70 17.85
N ALA A 395 -15.00 4.82 17.78
CA ALA A 395 -14.67 6.08 18.43
C ALA A 395 -13.24 6.59 18.11
N ILE A 396 -12.68 6.19 16.96
CA ILE A 396 -11.34 6.57 16.51
C ILE A 396 -11.47 7.21 15.13
N PRO A 397 -10.90 8.41 14.89
CA PRO A 397 -10.85 9.00 13.55
C PRO A 397 -10.19 8.06 12.54
N MET A 398 -10.77 7.95 11.34
CA MET A 398 -10.34 6.97 10.34
C MET A 398 -8.86 7.09 10.02
N GLN A 399 -8.33 8.32 9.89
CA GLN A 399 -6.91 8.57 9.62
C GLN A 399 -5.97 8.00 10.71
N LYS A 400 -6.41 8.02 11.97
CA LYS A 400 -5.65 7.46 13.10
C LYS A 400 -5.79 5.94 13.11
N TYR A 401 -7.01 5.43 12.90
CA TYR A 401 -7.26 4.00 12.87
C TYR A 401 -6.37 3.30 11.84
N VAL A 402 -6.33 3.79 10.60
CA VAL A 402 -5.52 3.16 9.55
C VAL A 402 -4.02 3.28 9.79
N GLN A 403 -3.57 4.39 10.37
CA GLN A 403 -2.17 4.57 10.71
C GLN A 403 -1.70 3.57 11.76
N ASP A 404 -2.47 3.42 12.83
CA ASP A 404 -2.09 2.61 13.99
C ASP A 404 -2.25 1.11 13.70
N ASN A 405 -3.31 0.71 12.98
CA ASN A 405 -3.64 -0.70 12.81
C ASN A 405 -3.08 -1.34 11.53
N PHE A 406 -2.72 -0.53 10.54
CA PHE A 406 -2.27 -1.02 9.24
C PHE A 406 -0.95 -0.39 8.81
N TYR A 407 -0.90 0.93 8.61
CA TYR A 407 0.22 1.53 7.89
C TYR A 407 1.54 1.44 8.65
N ARG A 408 1.61 1.87 9.92
CA ARG A 408 2.86 1.78 10.70
C ARG A 408 3.30 0.32 10.94
N PRO A 409 2.44 -0.61 11.37
CA PRO A 409 2.84 -2.01 11.57
C PRO A 409 3.35 -2.68 10.29
N LEU A 410 2.73 -2.35 9.14
CA LEU A 410 3.12 -2.89 7.83
C LEU A 410 4.41 -2.25 7.28
N GLY A 411 4.80 -1.07 7.74
CA GLY A 411 5.91 -0.30 7.18
C GLY A 411 5.51 0.59 6.00
N MET A 412 4.23 0.92 5.85
CA MET A 412 3.75 1.89 4.86
C MET A 412 4.01 3.32 5.37
N LYS A 413 5.20 3.85 5.07
CA LYS A 413 5.75 5.02 5.76
C LYS A 413 5.12 6.33 5.33
N THR A 414 4.73 6.44 4.06
CA THR A 414 4.21 7.69 3.48
C THR A 414 2.68 7.72 3.46
N ALA A 415 2.05 6.55 3.41
CA ALA A 415 0.62 6.35 3.39
C ALA A 415 -0.08 7.14 4.51
N GLY A 416 -1.12 7.87 4.14
CA GLY A 416 -2.00 8.54 5.10
C GLY A 416 -2.66 9.78 4.52
N TYR A 417 -3.58 10.33 5.29
CA TYR A 417 -4.26 11.57 4.98
C TYR A 417 -3.38 12.78 5.32
N ASN A 418 -3.74 13.96 4.83
CA ASN A 418 -3.12 15.26 5.15
C ASN A 418 -1.57 15.21 5.14
N PRO A 419 -0.93 14.94 3.98
CA PRO A 419 0.51 14.71 3.93
C PRO A 419 1.34 15.94 4.31
N ARG A 420 0.79 17.16 4.21
CA ARG A 420 1.49 18.41 4.59
C ARG A 420 1.75 18.53 6.10
N ASP A 421 1.09 17.72 6.92
CA ASP A 421 1.36 17.64 8.36
C ASP A 421 2.56 16.74 8.68
N ARG A 422 3.05 15.98 7.69
CA ARG A 422 4.04 14.91 7.87
C ARG A 422 5.25 15.02 6.97
N PHE A 423 5.10 15.62 5.79
CA PHE A 423 6.11 15.66 4.74
C PHE A 423 6.30 17.06 4.21
N ALA A 424 7.52 17.31 3.73
CA ALA A 424 7.83 18.57 3.10
C ALA A 424 7.11 18.68 1.75
N LYS A 425 6.80 19.91 1.34
CA LYS A 425 5.99 20.18 0.15
C LYS A 425 6.60 19.56 -1.12
N GLN A 426 7.93 19.63 -1.26
CA GLN A 426 8.68 19.11 -2.40
C GLN A 426 8.65 17.58 -2.55
N ASP A 427 8.29 16.84 -1.49
CA ASP A 427 8.18 15.38 -1.57
C ASP A 427 6.84 14.95 -2.18
N ILE A 428 5.88 15.88 -2.29
CA ILE A 428 4.49 15.62 -2.68
C ILE A 428 4.21 16.21 -4.05
N ILE A 429 3.66 15.40 -4.95
CA ILE A 429 3.41 15.80 -6.33
C ILE A 429 2.27 16.85 -6.41
N PRO A 430 2.47 17.96 -7.14
CA PRO A 430 1.40 18.90 -7.48
C PRO A 430 0.29 18.21 -8.24
N THR A 431 -0.96 18.34 -7.78
CA THR A 431 -2.08 17.55 -8.28
C THR A 431 -2.92 18.29 -9.31
N GLU A 432 -3.45 19.48 -9.00
CA GLU A 432 -4.35 20.23 -9.88
C GLU A 432 -4.26 21.73 -9.60
N GLN A 433 -4.35 22.58 -10.62
CA GLN A 433 -4.68 23.99 -10.45
C GLN A 433 -6.18 24.11 -10.19
N ASP A 434 -6.59 24.18 -8.92
CA ASP A 434 -8.01 24.29 -8.62
C ASP A 434 -8.54 25.66 -9.05
N THR A 435 -9.58 25.63 -9.87
CA THR A 435 -10.29 26.83 -10.34
C THR A 435 -11.70 26.91 -9.78
N SER A 436 -12.13 25.96 -8.94
CA SER A 436 -13.47 25.93 -8.36
C SER A 436 -13.62 26.93 -7.21
N PHE A 437 -13.12 26.61 -6.03
CA PHE A 437 -13.25 27.46 -4.83
C PHE A 437 -11.91 27.77 -4.14
N ARG A 438 -10.90 26.88 -4.23
CA ARG A 438 -9.59 27.12 -3.58
C ARG A 438 -8.70 28.08 -4.36
N LYS A 439 -8.89 28.14 -5.70
CA LYS A 439 -8.21 29.08 -6.61
C LYS A 439 -6.67 29.04 -6.55
N VAL A 440 -6.09 27.88 -6.22
CA VAL A 440 -4.64 27.68 -6.05
C VAL A 440 -4.19 26.34 -6.63
N LEU A 441 -2.89 26.23 -6.89
CA LEU A 441 -2.27 24.94 -7.21
C LEU A 441 -2.29 24.06 -5.95
N LEU A 442 -2.90 22.89 -6.07
CA LEU A 442 -2.99 21.92 -4.99
C LEU A 442 -1.69 21.11 -4.92
N GLU A 443 -0.99 21.26 -3.80
CA GLU A 443 0.27 20.57 -3.51
C GLU A 443 0.20 19.98 -2.10
N GLY A 444 -0.10 18.68 -2.01
CA GLY A 444 -0.34 17.99 -0.74
C GLY A 444 -1.68 18.27 -0.06
N TYR A 445 -2.64 18.81 -0.81
CA TYR A 445 -4.05 18.87 -0.43
C TYR A 445 -4.85 17.99 -1.38
N VAL A 446 -5.84 17.28 -0.87
CA VAL A 446 -6.67 16.37 -1.67
C VAL A 446 -7.35 17.14 -2.82
N HIS A 447 -7.27 16.59 -4.02
CA HIS A 447 -7.88 17.14 -5.22
C HIS A 447 -9.41 17.21 -5.10
N ASP A 448 -10.02 16.14 -4.59
CA ASP A 448 -11.47 16.02 -4.44
C ASP A 448 -12.03 17.14 -3.54
N GLN A 449 -12.98 17.91 -4.08
CA GLN A 449 -13.53 19.07 -3.39
C GLN A 449 -14.26 18.67 -2.11
N GLY A 450 -15.05 17.59 -2.15
CA GLY A 450 -15.80 17.12 -0.98
C GLY A 450 -14.86 16.66 0.13
N ALA A 451 -13.84 15.87 -0.21
CA ALA A 451 -12.85 15.39 0.75
C ALA A 451 -12.07 16.55 1.38
N ALA A 452 -11.72 17.58 0.60
CA ALA A 452 -11.09 18.79 1.12
C ALA A 452 -12.01 19.46 2.16
N MET A 453 -13.29 19.66 1.82
CA MET A 453 -14.28 20.25 2.72
C MET A 453 -14.60 19.39 3.95
N ALA A 454 -14.33 18.08 3.90
CA ALA A 454 -14.37 17.15 5.04
C ALA A 454 -13.06 17.13 5.85
N GLY A 455 -12.20 18.14 5.72
CA GLY A 455 -10.92 18.23 6.44
C GLY A 455 -9.81 17.35 5.88
N GLY A 456 -9.90 16.97 4.61
CA GLY A 456 -8.94 16.14 3.90
C GLY A 456 -9.06 14.63 4.18
N VAL A 457 -9.99 14.22 5.06
CA VAL A 457 -10.20 12.82 5.46
C VAL A 457 -11.61 12.40 5.07
N ALA A 458 -11.74 11.72 3.93
CA ALA A 458 -13.01 11.19 3.47
C ALA A 458 -12.90 9.71 3.11
N GLY A 459 -14.03 9.01 3.15
CA GLY A 459 -14.02 7.58 2.86
C GLY A 459 -13.75 7.27 1.39
N HIS A 460 -14.00 8.22 0.49
CA HIS A 460 -13.90 8.04 -0.96
C HIS A 460 -12.58 8.57 -1.56
N ALA A 461 -11.87 9.46 -0.87
CA ALA A 461 -10.67 10.18 -1.31
C ALA A 461 -9.86 10.77 -0.14
N GLY A 462 -8.66 11.29 -0.41
CA GLY A 462 -7.83 12.00 0.59
C GLY A 462 -6.58 11.28 1.06
N LEU A 463 -6.40 10.01 0.66
CA LEU A 463 -5.20 9.26 0.97
C LEU A 463 -4.07 9.64 0.01
N PHE A 464 -2.88 9.83 0.55
CA PHE A 464 -1.64 10.04 -0.18
C PHE A 464 -0.66 8.91 0.11
N ALA A 465 0.07 8.43 -0.91
CA ALA A 465 1.12 7.42 -0.72
C ALA A 465 2.12 7.37 -1.88
N THR A 466 3.22 6.66 -1.66
CA THR A 466 4.16 6.21 -2.71
C THR A 466 3.70 4.88 -3.33
N ALA A 467 4.33 4.50 -4.45
CA ALA A 467 4.11 3.18 -5.04
C ALA A 467 4.54 2.04 -4.09
N ASN A 468 5.59 2.27 -3.29
CA ASN A 468 6.10 1.29 -2.33
C ASN A 468 5.05 0.93 -1.25
N ASP A 469 4.34 1.92 -0.72
CA ASP A 469 3.30 1.67 0.27
C ASP A 469 2.13 0.87 -0.31
N LEU A 470 1.74 1.19 -1.55
CA LEU A 470 0.73 0.42 -2.27
C LEU A 470 1.20 -1.00 -2.62
N ALA A 471 2.49 -1.20 -2.87
CA ALA A 471 3.06 -2.53 -3.09
C ALA A 471 2.96 -3.40 -1.83
N ILE A 472 3.24 -2.83 -0.67
CA ILE A 472 3.06 -3.49 0.64
C ILE A 472 1.59 -3.88 0.83
N TYR A 473 0.66 -2.93 0.64
CA TYR A 473 -0.77 -3.19 0.79
C TYR A 473 -1.28 -4.23 -0.23
N GLY A 474 -0.87 -4.11 -1.49
CA GLY A 474 -1.23 -5.06 -2.54
C GLY A 474 -0.72 -6.47 -2.24
N GLN A 475 0.52 -6.60 -1.75
CA GLN A 475 1.08 -7.89 -1.37
C GLN A 475 0.37 -8.49 -0.15
N LEU A 476 -0.02 -7.67 0.84
CA LEU A 476 -0.83 -8.14 1.98
C LEU A 476 -2.13 -8.81 1.52
N LEU A 477 -2.86 -8.17 0.59
CA LEU A 477 -4.10 -8.72 0.05
C LEU A 477 -3.84 -9.93 -0.85
N LEU A 478 -2.78 -9.91 -1.67
CA LEU A 478 -2.37 -11.03 -2.50
C LEU A 478 -2.01 -12.27 -1.65
N ASN A 479 -1.38 -12.05 -0.49
CA ASN A 479 -1.09 -13.05 0.53
C ASN A 479 -2.31 -13.47 1.36
N ARG A 480 -3.51 -12.97 1.03
CA ARG A 480 -4.76 -13.29 1.74
C ARG A 480 -4.70 -12.99 3.23
N GLY A 481 -4.11 -11.85 3.58
CA GLY A 481 -4.16 -11.25 4.90
C GLY A 481 -2.87 -11.37 5.73
N GLU A 482 -1.79 -11.95 5.20
CA GLU A 482 -0.50 -12.04 5.88
C GLU A 482 0.59 -11.18 5.24
N TYR A 483 1.39 -10.48 6.04
CA TYR A 483 2.56 -9.75 5.55
C TYR A 483 3.56 -9.51 6.68
N GLY A 484 4.86 -9.69 6.42
CA GLY A 484 5.90 -9.56 7.43
C GLY A 484 5.82 -10.60 8.55
N GLY A 485 5.27 -11.79 8.26
CA GLY A 485 5.11 -12.87 9.25
C GLY A 485 3.92 -12.66 10.19
N GLU A 486 3.07 -11.69 9.90
CA GLU A 486 1.95 -11.29 10.74
C GLU A 486 0.63 -11.36 9.95
N ARG A 487 -0.43 -11.80 10.63
CA ARG A 487 -1.78 -11.86 10.06
C ARG A 487 -2.58 -10.61 10.44
N TYR A 488 -2.98 -9.85 9.43
CA TYR A 488 -3.80 -8.64 9.56
C TYR A 488 -5.28 -8.88 9.27
N PHE A 489 -5.58 -9.88 8.44
CA PHE A 489 -6.94 -10.32 8.10
C PHE A 489 -7.00 -11.84 8.06
N GLU A 490 -8.13 -12.39 8.47
CA GLU A 490 -8.47 -13.77 8.16
C GLU A 490 -8.60 -13.96 6.65
N THR A 491 -8.14 -15.11 6.16
CA THR A 491 -8.16 -15.41 4.72
C THR A 491 -9.57 -15.34 4.12
N LYS A 492 -10.59 -15.82 4.85
CA LYS A 492 -12.00 -15.72 4.44
C LYS A 492 -12.49 -14.28 4.33
N THR A 493 -11.95 -13.34 5.12
CA THR A 493 -12.31 -11.92 5.07
C THR A 493 -11.78 -11.30 3.77
N VAL A 494 -10.53 -11.57 3.42
CA VAL A 494 -9.95 -11.10 2.15
C VAL A 494 -10.72 -11.69 0.97
N ASP A 495 -11.01 -13.00 0.99
CA ASP A 495 -11.77 -13.65 -0.08
C ASP A 495 -13.19 -13.07 -0.21
N LEU A 496 -13.89 -12.84 0.90
CA LEU A 496 -15.22 -12.24 0.90
C LEU A 496 -15.23 -10.87 0.22
N PHE A 497 -14.30 -9.99 0.60
CA PHE A 497 -14.29 -8.61 0.11
C PHE A 497 -13.78 -8.51 -1.33
N THR A 498 -12.82 -9.34 -1.71
CA THR A 498 -12.21 -9.30 -3.05
C THR A 498 -12.97 -10.13 -4.08
N SER A 499 -13.79 -11.11 -3.66
CA SER A 499 -14.65 -11.92 -4.55
C SER A 499 -15.76 -11.09 -5.22
N LYS A 500 -16.35 -11.60 -6.32
CA LYS A 500 -17.52 -10.96 -6.95
C LYS A 500 -18.70 -11.13 -6.00
N GLN A 501 -19.25 -10.03 -5.54
CA GLN A 501 -20.33 -9.99 -4.54
C GLN A 501 -21.64 -9.44 -5.13
N SER A 502 -21.57 -8.79 -6.28
CA SER A 502 -22.70 -8.18 -6.97
C SER A 502 -23.30 -9.11 -8.03
N LEU A 503 -24.64 -9.08 -8.17
CA LEU A 503 -25.35 -9.72 -9.28
C LEU A 503 -25.44 -8.83 -10.54
N THR A 504 -25.39 -7.51 -10.36
CA THR A 504 -25.63 -6.51 -11.42
C THR A 504 -24.36 -5.81 -11.89
N SER A 505 -23.24 -6.01 -11.20
CA SER A 505 -21.92 -5.47 -11.52
C SER A 505 -20.83 -6.50 -11.29
N ARG A 506 -19.59 -6.14 -11.67
CA ARG A 506 -18.41 -6.97 -11.46
C ARG A 506 -17.83 -6.87 -10.05
N ARG A 507 -18.34 -5.98 -9.19
CA ARG A 507 -17.64 -5.53 -7.98
C ARG A 507 -17.52 -6.58 -6.88
N GLY A 508 -16.44 -6.44 -6.11
CA GLY A 508 -16.35 -6.91 -4.72
C GLY A 508 -16.75 -5.81 -3.74
N LEU A 509 -16.67 -6.09 -2.45
CA LEU A 509 -17.01 -5.11 -1.41
C LEU A 509 -15.89 -4.07 -1.32
N GLY A 510 -16.12 -2.88 -1.86
CA GLY A 510 -15.13 -1.81 -1.97
C GLY A 510 -14.21 -1.93 -3.20
N PHE A 511 -13.96 -3.14 -3.70
CA PHE A 511 -13.06 -3.39 -4.84
C PHE A 511 -13.78 -3.37 -6.19
N ASP A 512 -13.13 -2.78 -7.20
CA ASP A 512 -13.45 -3.04 -8.60
C ASP A 512 -12.76 -4.33 -9.07
N ARG A 513 -13.24 -4.92 -10.16
CA ARG A 513 -12.76 -6.20 -10.68
C ARG A 513 -12.68 -6.19 -12.20
N TRP A 514 -12.11 -7.25 -12.76
CA TRP A 514 -12.18 -7.55 -14.19
C TRP A 514 -13.60 -7.50 -14.74
N ASP A 515 -13.76 -6.90 -15.92
CA ASP A 515 -15.03 -6.81 -16.62
C ASP A 515 -15.27 -8.04 -17.50
N PRO A 516 -16.35 -8.82 -17.28
CA PRO A 516 -16.66 -9.98 -18.10
C PRO A 516 -17.07 -9.62 -19.53
N ASN A 517 -17.44 -8.37 -19.80
CA ASN A 517 -17.66 -7.91 -21.16
C ASN A 517 -16.32 -7.57 -21.81
N LEU A 518 -15.81 -8.50 -22.63
CA LEU A 518 -14.51 -8.37 -23.30
C LEU A 518 -14.38 -7.11 -24.18
N LYS A 519 -15.49 -6.51 -24.63
CA LYS A 519 -15.46 -5.24 -25.39
C LYS A 519 -14.96 -4.05 -24.55
N ASN A 520 -15.05 -4.14 -23.23
CA ASN A 520 -14.61 -3.07 -22.33
C ASN A 520 -13.11 -3.11 -22.06
N GLU A 521 -12.43 -4.24 -22.32
CA GLU A 521 -10.99 -4.43 -22.13
C GLU A 521 -10.46 -3.98 -20.75
N TYR A 522 -11.27 -4.15 -19.69
CA TYR A 522 -11.02 -3.57 -18.37
C TYR A 522 -10.71 -4.64 -17.31
N PRO A 523 -9.67 -4.44 -16.45
CA PRO A 523 -8.71 -3.33 -16.46
C PRO A 523 -7.67 -3.40 -17.60
N SER A 524 -7.56 -4.56 -18.24
CA SER A 524 -6.71 -4.78 -19.42
C SER A 524 -7.36 -5.87 -20.29
N LYS A 525 -7.07 -5.89 -21.59
CA LYS A 525 -7.62 -6.91 -22.52
C LYS A 525 -7.13 -8.33 -22.20
N LEU A 526 -6.02 -8.46 -21.47
CA LEU A 526 -5.39 -9.73 -21.07
C LEU A 526 -5.62 -10.09 -19.59
N SER A 527 -6.35 -9.25 -18.85
CA SER A 527 -6.69 -9.52 -17.46
C SER A 527 -7.69 -10.67 -17.32
N ASN A 528 -7.74 -11.28 -16.14
CA ASN A 528 -8.56 -12.47 -15.87
C ASN A 528 -9.56 -12.22 -14.73
N ALA A 529 -10.49 -13.16 -14.54
CA ALA A 529 -11.57 -13.03 -13.57
C ALA A 529 -11.13 -12.89 -12.11
N THR A 530 -9.89 -13.24 -11.75
CA THR A 530 -9.37 -13.08 -10.38
C THR A 530 -8.86 -11.67 -10.07
N VAL A 531 -8.69 -10.81 -11.08
CA VAL A 531 -8.15 -9.46 -10.91
C VAL A 531 -9.13 -8.57 -10.15
N TYR A 532 -8.62 -7.92 -9.11
CA TYR A 532 -9.34 -6.92 -8.32
C TYR A 532 -8.43 -5.72 -7.98
N GLY A 533 -9.03 -4.57 -7.67
CA GLY A 533 -8.28 -3.35 -7.41
C GLY A 533 -9.15 -2.10 -7.49
N HIS A 534 -8.52 -0.97 -7.85
CA HIS A 534 -9.25 0.27 -8.10
C HIS A 534 -8.42 1.27 -8.91
N THR A 535 -9.11 2.19 -9.59
CA THR A 535 -8.51 3.36 -10.23
C THR A 535 -8.75 4.64 -9.42
N GLY A 536 -7.87 5.62 -9.55
CA GLY A 536 -8.02 6.95 -9.00
C GLY A 536 -8.17 8.01 -10.10
N TYR A 537 -8.96 9.04 -9.81
CA TYR A 537 -9.27 10.12 -10.74
C TYR A 537 -8.02 10.94 -11.13
N THR A 538 -7.07 11.08 -10.22
CA THR A 538 -5.75 11.70 -10.41
C THR A 538 -4.84 10.92 -11.37
N GLY A 539 -5.28 9.75 -11.85
CA GLY A 539 -4.58 8.88 -12.80
C GLY A 539 -4.03 7.61 -12.21
N THR A 540 -4.16 7.44 -10.90
CA THR A 540 -3.59 6.29 -10.20
C THR A 540 -4.35 5.00 -10.49
N CYS A 541 -3.72 3.86 -10.31
CA CYS A 541 -4.38 2.57 -10.13
C CYS A 541 -3.50 1.60 -9.34
N ILE A 542 -4.16 0.64 -8.69
CA ILE A 542 -3.55 -0.58 -8.19
C ILE A 542 -4.43 -1.76 -8.63
N TRP A 543 -3.79 -2.78 -9.19
CA TRP A 543 -4.43 -4.03 -9.62
C TRP A 543 -3.68 -5.21 -9.04
N ILE A 544 -4.42 -6.16 -8.46
CA ILE A 544 -3.90 -7.36 -7.81
C ILE A 544 -4.50 -8.56 -8.53
N ASP A 545 -3.64 -9.50 -8.92
CA ASP A 545 -3.99 -10.68 -9.72
C ASP A 545 -3.47 -11.94 -9.02
N PRO A 546 -4.31 -12.62 -8.22
CA PRO A 546 -3.95 -13.87 -7.56
C PRO A 546 -3.55 -14.99 -8.52
N ALA A 547 -4.21 -15.11 -9.68
CA ALA A 547 -3.90 -16.17 -10.64
C ALA A 547 -2.49 -16.03 -11.22
N ASN A 548 -2.01 -14.80 -11.42
CA ASN A 548 -0.67 -14.53 -11.92
C ASN A 548 0.34 -14.13 -10.84
N GLN A 549 -0.04 -14.08 -9.56
CA GLN A 549 0.85 -13.67 -8.47
C GLN A 549 1.44 -12.28 -8.71
N LEU A 550 0.59 -11.34 -9.12
CA LEU A 550 0.99 -10.05 -9.66
C LEU A 550 0.32 -8.90 -8.91
N VAL A 551 1.08 -7.84 -8.65
CA VAL A 551 0.57 -6.52 -8.27
C VAL A 551 1.11 -5.50 -9.27
N TYR A 552 0.22 -4.70 -9.85
CA TYR A 552 0.55 -3.62 -10.79
C TYR A 552 0.07 -2.29 -10.21
N ILE A 553 0.98 -1.32 -10.14
CA ILE A 553 0.72 0.03 -9.65
C ILE A 553 1.15 1.05 -10.70
N PHE A 554 0.30 2.04 -10.93
CA PHE A 554 0.58 3.22 -11.73
C PHE A 554 0.13 4.44 -10.93
N LEU A 555 1.05 5.37 -10.64
CA LEU A 555 0.74 6.64 -10.01
C LEU A 555 1.00 7.77 -10.98
N SER A 556 0.13 8.75 -11.03
CA SER A 556 0.34 9.96 -11.82
C SER A 556 -0.45 11.13 -11.28
N ASN A 557 -0.22 12.31 -11.84
CA ASN A 557 -0.95 13.54 -11.57
C ASN A 557 -1.58 14.06 -12.87
N ARG A 558 -2.34 13.22 -13.59
CA ARG A 558 -2.95 13.57 -14.90
C ARG A 558 -3.95 14.74 -14.87
N VAL A 559 -4.38 15.14 -13.67
CA VAL A 559 -5.26 16.30 -13.48
C VAL A 559 -4.46 17.59 -13.35
N HIS A 560 -3.12 17.52 -13.43
CA HIS A 560 -2.25 18.68 -13.45
C HIS A 560 -2.02 19.21 -14.87
N PRO A 561 -2.09 20.54 -15.09
CA PRO A 561 -2.68 21.51 -14.18
C PRO A 561 -4.21 21.49 -14.25
N GLN A 562 -4.80 20.87 -15.29
CA GLN A 562 -6.24 20.72 -15.48
C GLN A 562 -6.57 19.29 -15.88
N VAL A 563 -7.82 18.89 -15.63
CA VAL A 563 -8.34 17.57 -16.00
C VAL A 563 -8.24 17.35 -17.52
N SER A 564 -7.63 16.24 -17.91
CA SER A 564 -7.50 15.78 -19.30
C SER A 564 -8.01 14.35 -19.44
N THR A 565 -8.69 14.02 -20.53
CA THR A 565 -9.12 12.63 -20.83
C THR A 565 -8.02 11.80 -21.50
N LYS A 566 -6.88 12.40 -21.88
CA LYS A 566 -5.84 11.76 -22.70
C LYS A 566 -5.31 10.45 -22.11
N LEU A 567 -5.09 10.38 -20.79
CA LEU A 567 -4.62 9.14 -20.16
C LEU A 567 -5.59 7.96 -20.38
N PHE A 568 -6.90 8.24 -20.42
CA PHE A 568 -7.93 7.24 -20.72
C PHE A 568 -7.98 6.96 -22.22
N ASN A 569 -8.03 7.99 -23.07
CA ASN A 569 -8.13 7.83 -24.51
C ASN A 569 -6.94 7.05 -25.11
N LEU A 570 -5.75 7.20 -24.54
CA LEU A 570 -4.53 6.48 -24.94
C LEU A 570 -4.41 5.10 -24.27
N ASN A 571 -5.34 4.73 -23.39
CA ASN A 571 -5.36 3.46 -22.64
C ASN A 571 -4.05 3.16 -21.89
N ILE A 572 -3.35 4.19 -21.39
CA ILE A 572 -1.98 4.07 -20.85
C ILE A 572 -1.87 2.98 -19.78
N ARG A 573 -2.77 2.99 -18.79
CA ARG A 573 -2.75 2.01 -17.69
C ARG A 573 -3.01 0.58 -18.17
N SER A 574 -4.01 0.41 -19.03
CA SER A 574 -4.39 -0.88 -19.58
C SER A 574 -3.30 -1.46 -20.50
N ARG A 575 -2.67 -0.62 -21.34
CA ARG A 575 -1.56 -1.02 -22.22
C ARG A 575 -0.30 -1.41 -21.45
N ILE A 576 0.01 -0.72 -20.35
CA ILE A 576 1.11 -1.13 -19.46
C ILE A 576 0.76 -2.50 -18.83
N GLN A 577 -0.47 -2.68 -18.37
CA GLN A 577 -0.90 -3.97 -17.82
C GLN A 577 -0.87 -5.10 -18.87
N ASP A 578 -1.24 -4.82 -20.12
CA ASP A 578 -1.09 -5.76 -21.23
C ASP A 578 0.37 -6.14 -21.46
N ALA A 579 1.29 -5.16 -21.46
CA ALA A 579 2.72 -5.42 -21.63
C ALA A 579 3.28 -6.33 -20.51
N ILE A 580 2.79 -6.18 -19.28
CA ILE A 580 3.12 -7.06 -18.16
C ILE A 580 2.62 -8.48 -18.44
N TYR A 581 1.36 -8.65 -18.84
CA TYR A 581 0.81 -9.98 -19.15
C TYR A 581 1.50 -10.66 -20.34
N GLU A 582 1.82 -9.91 -21.38
CA GLU A 582 2.57 -10.40 -22.54
C GLU A 582 3.97 -10.89 -22.12
N ALA A 583 4.64 -10.17 -21.20
CA ALA A 583 5.94 -10.58 -20.68
C ALA A 583 5.85 -11.86 -19.83
N ILE A 584 4.82 -11.99 -18.99
CA ILE A 584 4.55 -13.21 -18.21
C ILE A 584 4.25 -14.41 -19.13
N ALA A 585 3.46 -14.20 -20.19
CA ALA A 585 3.13 -15.26 -21.13
C ALA A 585 4.33 -15.70 -21.96
N ALA A 586 5.24 -14.78 -22.28
CA ALA A 586 6.42 -15.06 -23.09
C ALA A 586 7.44 -15.95 -22.38
N GLY A 587 7.65 -15.82 -21.07
CA GLY A 587 8.61 -16.66 -20.34
C GLY A 587 8.05 -17.96 -19.76
N LYS A 588 6.79 -18.30 -20.05
CA LYS A 588 6.26 -19.66 -19.87
C LYS A 588 6.55 -20.59 -21.07
N LYS A 589 7.05 -20.02 -22.17
CA LYS A 589 7.47 -20.74 -23.38
C LYS A 589 8.97 -20.94 -23.33
#